data_AF-A0A4R7EM38-F1
#
_entry.id   AF-A0A4R7EM38-F1
#
_cell.length_a   1.000
_cell.length_b   1.000
_cell.length_c   1.000
_cell.angle_alpha   90.00
_cell.angle_beta   90.00
_cell.angle_gamma   90.00
#
_symmetry.space_group_name_H-M   'P 1'
#
loop_
_entity.id
_entity.type
_entity.pdbx_description
1 polymer ?
#
loop_
_entity_poly.entity_id
_entity_poly.type
_entity_poly.pdbx_seq_one_letter_code
_entity_poly.pdbx_strand_id
1 'polypeptide(L)' 'MICFDKITDIFCIVDEFCKDFKNSTKSFLLGSSSKRPPRMSKSEVMTIYLLFHLSGFRCFKHFYIYYVQKHMTKEFP' A
#
# COMPACT_ATOMS: atom_id res chain seq x y z
N MET A 1 3.81 -2.43 -18.47
CA MET A 1 2.92 -3.52 -18.01
C MET A 1 3.35 -3.85 -16.59
N ILE A 2 2.43 -3.82 -15.61
CA ILE A 2 2.78 -4.18 -14.23
C ILE A 2 3.13 -5.67 -14.23
N CYS A 3 4.35 -6.00 -13.82
CA CYS A 3 4.80 -7.38 -13.69
C CYS A 3 4.31 -7.90 -12.34
N PHE A 4 3.29 -8.76 -12.37
CA PHE A 4 2.66 -9.30 -11.16
C PHE A 4 3.67 -10.06 -10.28
N ASP A 5 4.65 -10.71 -10.91
CA ASP A 5 5.73 -11.44 -10.21
C ASP A 5 6.58 -10.55 -9.31
N LYS A 6 6.58 -9.22 -9.53
CA LYS A 6 7.32 -8.24 -8.73
C LYS A 6 6.48 -7.55 -7.66
N ILE A 7 5.16 -7.72 -7.68
CA ILE A 7 4.29 -7.10 -6.67
C ILE A 7 4.57 -7.67 -5.29
N THR A 8 4.72 -8.99 -5.20
CA THR A 8 5.05 -9.66 -3.94
C THR A 8 6.41 -9.21 -3.41
N ASP A 9 7.44 -9.12 -4.27
CA ASP A 9 8.76 -8.62 -3.89
C ASP A 9 8.67 -7.19 -3.31
N ILE A 10 7.96 -6.29 -4.00
CA ILE A 10 7.75 -4.91 -3.53
C ILE A 10 6.99 -4.92 -2.20
N PHE A 11 5.91 -5.69 -2.09
CA PHE A 11 5.11 -5.76 -0.89
C PHE A 11 5.92 -6.26 0.31
N CYS A 12 6.73 -7.32 0.15
CA CYS A 12 7.58 -7.84 1.21
C CYS A 12 8.54 -6.78 1.76
N ILE A 13 9.23 -6.05 0.86
CA ILE A 13 10.15 -4.97 1.25
C ILE A 13 9.39 -3.85 1.98
N VAL A 14 8.25 -3.44 1.44
CA VAL A 14 7.42 -2.38 2.02
C VAL A 14 6.84 -2.78 3.37
N ASP A 15 6.45 -4.05 3.54
CA ASP A 15 5.90 -4.56 4.78
C ASP A 15 6.94 -4.62 5.90
N GLU A 16 8.17 -5.06 5.58
CA GLU A 16 9.30 -5.00 6.50
C GLU A 16 9.60 -3.55 6.92
N PHE A 17 9.70 -2.64 5.95
CA PHE A 17 9.84 -1.21 6.23
C PHE A 17 8.72 -0.67 7.12
N CYS A 18 7.46 -1.01 6.84
CA CYS A 18 6.32 -0.52 7.63
C CYS A 18 6.34 -1.05 9.07
N LYS A 19 6.82 -2.27 9.30
CA LYS A 19 7.00 -2.85 10.65
C LYS A 19 8.07 -2.08 11.41
N ASP A 20 9.23 -1.87 10.81
CA ASP A 20 10.35 -1.15 11.42
C ASP A 20 9.98 0.32 11.68
N PHE A 21 9.33 0.97 10.71
CA PHE A 21 8.83 2.32 10.86
C PHE A 21 7.81 2.44 11.99
N LYS A 22 6.88 1.48 12.10
CA LYS A 22 5.89 1.47 13.18
C LYS A 22 6.56 1.29 14.54
N ASN A 23 7.56 0.42 14.64
CA ASN A 23 8.31 0.19 15.88
C ASN A 23 9.11 1.42 16.29
N SER A 24 9.83 2.04 15.36
CA SER A 24 10.66 3.23 15.61
C SER A 24 9.84 4.47 15.93
N THR A 25 8.65 4.62 15.34
CA THR A 25 7.79 5.80 15.57
C THR A 25 6.85 5.66 16.77
N LYS A 26 6.68 4.44 17.32
CA LYS A 26 5.70 4.15 18.37
C LYS A 26 5.81 5.07 19.60
N SER A 27 7.02 5.42 20.02
CA SER A 27 7.27 6.27 21.18
C SER A 27 6.92 7.74 20.96
N PHE A 28 6.85 8.20 19.71
CA PHE A 28 6.64 9.61 19.36
C PHE A 28 5.22 9.90 18.89
N LEU A 29 4.39 8.87 18.70
CA LEU A 29 3.01 9.01 18.25
C LEU A 29 2.13 9.59 19.36
N LEU A 30 1.44 10.68 19.04
CA LEU A 30 0.44 11.30 19.91
C LEU A 30 -0.97 10.75 19.61
N GLY A 31 -1.81 10.69 20.64
CA GLY A 31 -3.21 10.29 20.53
C GLY A 31 -3.46 8.78 20.70
N SER A 32 -4.73 8.41 20.68
CA SER A 32 -5.19 7.02 20.83
C SER A 32 -5.37 6.34 19.47
N SER A 33 -5.32 5.01 19.44
CA SER A 33 -5.62 4.24 18.23
C SER A 33 -7.04 4.50 17.73
N SER A 34 -7.22 4.59 16.42
CA SER A 34 -8.55 4.75 15.81
C SER A 34 -9.50 3.63 16.22
N LYS A 35 -10.72 3.97 16.61
CA LYS A 35 -11.82 3.02 16.85
C LYS A 35 -12.36 2.39 15.56
N ARG A 36 -11.98 2.95 14.41
CA ARG A 36 -12.34 2.48 13.07
C ARG A 36 -11.04 2.20 12.31
N PRO A 37 -10.46 0.99 12.44
CA PRO A 37 -9.27 0.64 11.68
C PRO A 37 -9.60 0.60 10.18
N PRO A 38 -8.70 1.09 9.30
CA PRO A 38 -8.87 0.96 7.87
C PRO A 38 -8.82 -0.52 7.46
N ARG A 39 -9.54 -0.87 6.37
CA ARG A 39 -9.52 -2.23 5.83
C ARG A 39 -8.15 -2.61 5.24
N MET A 40 -7.45 -1.62 4.69
CA MET A 40 -6.13 -1.76 4.10
C MET A 40 -5.05 -1.30 5.09
N SER A 41 -4.00 -2.11 5.22
CA SER A 41 -2.80 -1.82 5.98
C SER A 41 -1.97 -0.71 5.35
N LYS A 42 -1.04 -0.13 6.12
CA LYS A 42 -0.12 0.90 5.61
C LYS A 42 0.78 0.35 4.49
N SER A 43 1.23 -0.90 4.61
CA SER A 43 2.09 -1.54 3.61
C SER A 43 1.36 -1.77 2.29
N GLU A 44 0.09 -2.19 2.33
CA GLU A 44 -0.74 -2.31 1.12
C GLU A 44 -0.96 -0.94 0.45
N VAL A 45 -1.28 0.11 1.22
CA VAL A 45 -1.45 1.47 0.68
C VAL A 45 -0.17 1.97 0.02
N MET A 46 0.98 1.80 0.69
CA MET A 46 2.29 2.18 0.15
C MET A 46 2.64 1.39 -1.11
N THR A 47 2.33 0.09 -1.16
CA THR A 47 2.57 -0.76 -2.32
C THR A 47 1.74 -0.28 -3.52
N ILE A 48 0.45 0.04 -3.33
CA ILE A 48 -0.39 0.64 -4.38
C ILE A 48 0.21 1.95 -4.89
N TYR A 49 0.77 2.77 -4.00
CA TYR A 49 1.41 4.03 -4.38
C TYR A 49 2.67 3.82 -5.23
N LEU A 50 3.51 2.85 -4.87
CA LEU A 50 4.68 2.46 -5.66
C LEU A 50 4.26 1.92 -7.03
N LEU A 51 3.25 1.04 -7.06
CA LEU A 51 2.70 0.52 -8.32
C LEU A 51 2.16 1.64 -9.20
N PHE A 52 1.50 2.65 -8.62
CA PHE A 52 1.07 3.84 -9.36
C PHE A 52 2.27 4.53 -10.05
N HIS A 53 3.36 4.79 -9.33
CA HIS A 53 4.55 5.41 -9.91
C HIS A 53 5.19 4.55 -11.01
N LEU A 54 5.22 3.23 -10.84
CA LEU A 54 5.77 2.31 -11.84
C LEU A 54 4.85 2.09 -13.05
N SER A 55 3.54 2.31 -12.89
CA SER A 55 2.54 2.03 -13.91
C SER A 55 2.47 3.06 -15.04
N GLY A 56 3.02 4.27 -14.82
CA GLY A 56 2.97 5.37 -15.79
C GLY A 56 1.61 6.10 -15.86
N PHE A 57 0.66 5.78 -14.98
CA PHE A 57 -0.60 6.52 -14.89
C PHE A 57 -0.34 7.95 -14.39
N ARG A 58 -1.06 8.92 -14.97
CA ARG A 58 -0.94 10.33 -14.57
C ARG A 58 -1.80 10.71 -13.37
N CYS A 59 -2.90 10.00 -13.17
CA CYS A 59 -3.88 10.29 -12.12
C CYS A 59 -4.07 9.09 -11.20
N PHE A 60 -3.73 9.27 -9.92
CA PHE A 60 -3.84 8.22 -8.91
C PHE A 60 -5.30 7.74 -8.75
N LYS A 61 -6.27 8.66 -8.75
CA LYS A 61 -7.70 8.32 -8.65
C LYS A 61 -8.13 7.39 -9.78
N HIS A 62 -7.68 7.68 -11.00
CA HIS A 62 -8.01 6.86 -12.17
C HIS A 62 -7.36 5.47 -12.05
N PHE A 63 -6.08 5.41 -11.71
CA PHE A 63 -5.36 4.15 -11.47
C PHE A 63 -6.04 3.30 -10.41
N TYR A 64 -6.39 3.88 -9.27
CA TYR A 64 -7.02 3.14 -8.18
C TYR A 64 -8.41 2.59 -8.56
N ILE A 65 -9.31 3.45 -9.05
CA ILE A 65 -10.71 3.07 -9.30
C ILE A 65 -10.85 2.13 -10.50
N TYR A 66 -10.13 2.40 -11.59
CA TYR A 66 -10.33 1.66 -12.84
C TYR A 66 -9.35 0.51 -13.03
N TYR A 67 -8.20 0.52 -12.35
CA TYR A 67 -7.22 -0.56 -12.46
C TYR A 67 -7.16 -1.41 -11.19
N VAL A 68 -6.77 -0.84 -10.06
CA VAL A 68 -6.56 -1.61 -8.80
C VAL A 68 -7.84 -2.29 -8.36
N GLN A 69 -8.94 -1.54 -8.24
CA GLN A 69 -10.23 -2.09 -7.79
C GLN A 69 -10.87 -3.08 -8.77
N LYS A 70 -10.45 -3.10 -10.04
CA LYS A 70 -11.03 -3.97 -11.08
C LYS A 70 -10.19 -5.21 -11.36
N HIS A 71 -8.88 -5.10 -11.25
CA HIS A 71 -7.94 -6.13 -11.70
C HIS A 71 -7.07 -6.71 -10.57
N MET A 72 -7.01 -6.07 -9.41
CA MET A 72 -6.13 -6.47 -8.30
C MET A 72 -6.89 -6.89 -7.04
N THR A 73 -8.14 -7.34 -7.19
CA THR A 73 -9.02 -7.74 -6.07
C THR A 73 -8.55 -8.97 -5.29
N LYS A 74 -7.59 -9.72 -5.84
CA LYS A 74 -6.92 -10.83 -5.14
C LYS A 74 -5.79 -10.35 -4.24
N GLU A 75 -5.12 -9.27 -4.62
CA GLU A 75 -3.94 -8.75 -3.95
C GLU A 75 -4.29 -7.70 -2.90
N PHE A 76 -5.33 -6.90 -3.16
CA PHE A 76 -5.76 -5.80 -2.29
C PHE A 76 -7.26 -5.87 -1.97
N PRO A 77 -7.66 -5.50 -0.74
CA PRO A 77 -9.05 -5.54 -0.28
C PRO A 77 -9.98 -4.54 -0.98
#